data_AF-A0A6I9MMV8-F1
#
_entry.id   AF-A0A6I9MMV8-F1
#
_cell.length_a   1.000
_cell.length_b   1.000
_cell.length_c   1.000
_cell.angle_alpha   90.00
_cell.angle_beta   90.00
_cell.angle_gamma   90.00
#
_symmetry.space_group_name_H-M   'P 1'
#
loop_
_entity.id
_entity.type
_entity.pdbx_description
1 polymer ?
#
loop_
_entity_poly.entity_id
_entity_poly.type
_entity_poly.pdbx_seq_one_letter_code
_entity_poly.pdbx_strand_id
1 'polypeptide(L)'
;MLQDQGLSSVPGLLERVLRLKETHCSPYLLAFLFDCYEDALENSSQEGNKSDEELKETLEKALEICHLLAHEKDTIRKEYWLFLGRSLKNKQGADEPAPGQQERS
;
A
#
# COMPACT_ATOMS: atom_id res chain seq x y z
N MET A 1 6.86 16.16 15.12
CA MET A 1 7.02 15.05 14.16
C MET A 1 5.65 14.73 13.61
N LEU A 2 5.60 13.98 12.50
CA LEU A 2 4.46 13.69 11.64
C LEU A 2 3.16 13.44 12.42
N GLN A 3 2.04 13.93 11.89
CA GLN A 3 0.71 13.82 12.48
C GLN A 3 0.44 12.37 12.92
N ASP A 4 -0.07 12.18 14.14
CA ASP A 4 -0.55 10.88 14.67
C ASP A 4 -1.77 10.32 13.89
N GLN A 5 -2.09 10.92 12.74
CA GLN A 5 -3.21 10.60 11.88
C GLN A 5 -2.65 10.16 10.52
N GLY A 6 -2.91 8.90 10.15
CA GLY A 6 -2.50 8.31 8.88
C GLY A 6 -3.09 9.02 7.65
N LEU A 7 -2.55 8.77 6.46
CA LEU A 7 -2.97 9.46 5.23
C LEU A 7 -4.45 9.24 4.88
N SER A 8 -4.98 8.07 5.22
CA SER A 8 -6.39 7.70 5.05
C SER A 8 -7.34 8.54 5.91
N SER A 9 -6.85 9.15 6.98
CA SER A 9 -7.66 10.04 7.83
C SER A 9 -8.03 11.35 7.13
N VAL A 10 -7.30 11.74 6.07
CA VAL A 10 -7.51 12.99 5.34
C VAL A 10 -8.60 12.78 4.28
N PRO A 11 -9.81 13.35 4.45
CA PRO A 11 -10.92 13.07 3.56
C PRO A 11 -10.65 13.53 2.12
N GLY A 12 -10.87 12.64 1.15
CA GLY A 12 -10.71 12.94 -0.28
C GLY A 12 -9.25 13.10 -0.75
N LEU A 13 -8.25 12.80 0.10
CA LEU A 13 -6.84 12.87 -0.30
C LEU A 13 -6.56 11.94 -1.49
N LEU A 14 -6.89 10.66 -1.36
CA LEU A 14 -6.66 9.66 -2.41
C LEU A 14 -7.33 10.06 -3.74
N GLU A 15 -8.58 10.54 -3.69
CA GLU A 15 -9.31 11.00 -4.88
C GLU A 15 -8.59 12.18 -5.58
N ARG A 16 -8.05 13.13 -4.81
CA ARG A 16 -7.29 14.27 -5.36
C ARG A 16 -5.97 13.81 -5.98
N VAL A 17 -5.27 12.88 -5.34
CA VAL A 17 -4.01 12.30 -5.87
C VAL A 17 -4.29 11.54 -7.18
N LEU A 18 -5.37 10.76 -7.23
CA LEU A 18 -5.79 10.05 -8.43
C LEU A 18 -6.12 11.00 -9.59
N ARG A 19 -6.87 12.08 -9.34
CA ARG A 19 -7.11 13.12 -10.35
C ARG A 19 -5.82 13.76 -10.85
N LEU A 20 -4.86 14.00 -9.95
CA LEU A 20 -3.56 14.55 -10.35
C LEU A 20 -2.77 13.57 -11.22
N LYS A 21 -2.88 12.25 -10.97
CA LYS A 21 -2.22 11.19 -11.75
C LYS A 21 -2.67 11.14 -13.21
N GLU A 22 -3.89 11.60 -13.53
CA GLU A 22 -4.39 11.64 -14.91
C GLU A 22 -3.57 12.57 -15.81
N THR A 23 -2.98 13.61 -15.23
CA THR A 23 -2.21 14.64 -15.97
C THR A 23 -0.72 14.61 -15.66
N HIS A 24 -0.32 13.99 -14.54
CA HIS A 24 1.06 13.95 -14.07
C HIS A 24 1.47 12.54 -13.70
N CYS A 25 2.69 12.15 -14.03
CA CYS A 25 3.23 10.83 -13.69
C CYS A 25 4.69 10.95 -13.21
N SER A 26 4.91 11.88 -12.28
CA SER A 26 6.22 12.07 -11.65
C SER A 26 6.50 10.94 -10.66
N PRO A 27 7.77 10.56 -10.44
CA PRO A 27 8.12 9.55 -9.45
C PRO A 27 7.66 9.94 -8.04
N TYR A 28 7.61 11.23 -7.71
CA TYR A 28 7.12 11.71 -6.41
C TYR A 28 5.63 11.49 -6.23
N LEU A 29 4.83 11.74 -7.28
CA LEU A 29 3.38 11.51 -7.22
C LEU A 29 3.05 10.03 -7.10
N LEU A 30 3.78 9.18 -7.85
CA LEU A 30 3.63 7.73 -7.78
C LEU A 30 4.03 7.20 -6.39
N ALA A 31 5.17 7.67 -5.85
CA ALA A 31 5.59 7.33 -4.49
C ALA A 31 4.53 7.73 -3.45
N PHE A 32 4.00 8.94 -3.53
CA PHE A 32 2.95 9.41 -2.61
C PHE A 32 1.65 8.60 -2.74
N LEU A 33 1.29 8.18 -3.96
CA LEU A 33 0.13 7.33 -4.18
C LEU A 33 0.34 5.92 -3.61
N PHE A 34 1.57 5.39 -3.69
CA PHE A 34 1.94 4.16 -2.96
C PHE A 34 1.74 4.34 -1.46
N ASP A 35 2.23 5.44 -0.86
CA ASP A 35 2.07 5.71 0.57
C ASP A 35 0.59 5.74 0.98
N CYS A 36 -0.27 6.33 0.13
CA CYS A 36 -1.72 6.34 0.36
C CYS A 36 -2.33 4.92 0.33
N TYR A 37 -1.87 4.05 -0.56
CA TYR A 37 -2.36 2.67 -0.61
C TYR A 37 -1.83 1.81 0.53
N GLU A 38 -0.57 1.97 0.94
CA GLU A 38 -0.03 1.29 2.12
C GLU A 38 -0.82 1.67 3.36
N ASP A 39 -1.04 2.96 3.61
CA ASP A 39 -1.82 3.44 4.75
C ASP A 39 -3.29 2.97 4.69
N ALA A 40 -3.90 2.97 3.49
CA ALA A 40 -5.27 2.51 3.30
C ALA A 40 -5.44 1.00 3.52
N LEU A 41 -4.38 0.22 3.34
CA LEU A 41 -4.31 -1.21 3.59
C LEU A 41 -4.08 -1.51 5.08
N GLU A 42 -3.20 -0.75 5.74
CA GLU A 42 -2.90 -0.91 7.16
C GLU A 42 -4.12 -0.57 8.05
N ASN A 43 -4.81 0.55 7.77
CA ASN A 43 -5.98 0.95 8.56
C ASN A 43 -7.20 0.05 8.33
N SER A 44 -7.38 -0.48 7.12
CA SER A 44 -8.51 -1.38 6.84
C SER A 44 -8.39 -2.74 7.52
N SER A 45 -7.18 -3.26 7.69
CA SER A 45 -6.92 -4.47 8.47
C SER A 45 -7.24 -4.28 9.96
N GLN A 46 -7.17 -3.04 10.46
CA GLN A 46 -7.48 -2.73 11.86
C GLN A 46 -8.97 -2.51 12.11
N GLU A 47 -9.68 -1.91 11.15
CA GLU A 47 -11.08 -1.52 11.33
C GLU A 47 -12.10 -2.55 10.81
N GLY A 48 -11.67 -3.54 10.01
CA GLY A 48 -12.58 -4.55 9.44
C GLY A 48 -13.65 -3.99 8.49
N ASN A 49 -13.44 -2.77 7.99
CA ASN A 49 -14.44 -1.97 7.27
C ASN A 49 -14.44 -2.17 5.74
N LYS A 50 -13.47 -2.89 5.17
CA LYS A 50 -13.36 -3.14 3.72
C LYS A 50 -13.48 -4.62 3.38
N SER A 51 -14.04 -4.91 2.21
CA SER A 51 -14.11 -6.28 1.69
C SER A 51 -12.74 -6.79 1.24
N ASP A 52 -12.56 -8.12 1.24
CA ASP A 52 -11.34 -8.77 0.76
C ASP A 52 -11.02 -8.39 -0.68
N GLU A 53 -12.04 -8.22 -1.52
CA GLU A 53 -11.90 -7.75 -2.90
C GLU A 53 -11.32 -6.32 -2.99
N GLU A 54 -11.77 -5.40 -2.14
CA GLU A 54 -11.26 -4.02 -2.12
C GLU A 54 -9.81 -3.95 -1.61
N LEU A 55 -9.46 -4.79 -0.64
CA LEU A 55 -8.10 -4.93 -0.13
C LEU A 55 -7.17 -5.46 -1.22
N LYS A 56 -7.62 -6.49 -1.93
CA LYS A 56 -6.88 -7.08 -3.04
C LYS A 56 -6.68 -6.08 -4.18
N GLU A 57 -7.71 -5.34 -4.58
CA GLU A 57 -7.58 -4.31 -5.61
C GLU A 57 -6.60 -3.21 -5.19
N THR A 58 -6.66 -2.78 -3.93
CA THR A 58 -5.74 -1.78 -3.38
C THR A 58 -4.29 -2.28 -3.39
N LEU A 59 -4.07 -3.54 -3.00
CA LEU A 59 -2.77 -4.20 -3.05
C LEU A 59 -2.23 -4.29 -4.48
N GLU A 60 -3.06 -4.70 -5.44
CA GLU A 60 -2.66 -4.79 -6.85
C GLU A 60 -2.20 -3.43 -7.40
N LYS A 61 -2.93 -2.35 -7.10
CA LYS A 61 -2.56 -0.99 -7.49
C LYS A 61 -1.25 -0.53 -6.86
N ALA A 62 -1.02 -0.85 -5.58
CA ALA A 62 0.25 -0.54 -4.90
C ALA A 62 1.43 -1.27 -5.54
N LEU A 63 1.26 -2.55 -5.88
CA LEU A 63 2.30 -3.36 -6.55
C LEU A 63 2.61 -2.88 -7.96
N GLU A 64 1.59 -2.45 -8.72
CA GLU A 64 1.77 -1.84 -10.04
C GLU A 64 2.64 -0.57 -9.94
N ILE A 65 2.40 0.26 -8.93
CA ILE A 65 3.21 1.46 -8.68
C ILE A 65 4.65 1.09 -8.33
N CYS A 66 4.88 0.12 -7.44
CA CYS A 66 6.24 -0.34 -7.13
C CYS A 66 6.97 -0.82 -8.40
N HIS A 67 6.27 -1.57 -9.26
CA HIS A 67 6.84 -2.04 -10.51
C HIS A 67 7.22 -0.88 -11.45
N LEU A 68 6.30 0.07 -11.65
CA LEU A 68 6.51 1.24 -12.50
C LEU A 68 7.67 2.13 -12.01
N LEU A 69 7.76 2.35 -10.69
CA LEU A 69 8.85 3.10 -10.08
C LEU A 69 10.19 2.37 -10.22
N ALA A 70 10.23 1.06 -9.97
CA ALA A 70 11.44 0.26 -10.03
C ALA A 70 12.05 0.17 -11.44
N HIS A 71 11.21 0.15 -12.48
CA HIS A 71 11.64 -0.14 -13.84
C HIS A 71 11.67 1.07 -14.77
N GLU A 72 10.88 2.13 -14.50
CA GLU A 72 10.74 3.24 -15.44
C GLU A 72 10.92 4.62 -14.82
N LYS A 73 10.29 4.88 -13.66
CA LYS A 73 10.14 6.27 -13.17
C LYS A 73 11.18 6.67 -12.13
N ASP A 74 11.76 5.71 -11.42
CA ASP A 74 12.62 5.96 -10.27
C ASP A 74 13.66 4.84 -10.07
N THR A 75 14.36 4.52 -11.17
CA THR A 75 15.25 3.36 -11.26
C THR A 75 16.45 3.42 -10.31
N ILE A 76 16.85 4.61 -9.85
CA ILE A 76 17.87 4.76 -8.79
C ILE A 76 17.44 4.10 -7.47
N ARG A 77 16.13 4.02 -7.21
CA ARG A 77 15.52 3.37 -6.03
C ARG A 77 14.91 2.00 -6.37
N LYS A 78 15.36 1.34 -7.45
CA LYS A 78 14.83 0.04 -7.89
C LYS A 78 14.70 -0.98 -6.75
N GLU A 79 15.78 -1.25 -6.03
CA GLU A 79 15.77 -2.26 -4.96
C GLU A 79 14.86 -1.86 -3.79
N TYR A 80 14.73 -0.56 -3.52
CA TYR A 80 13.81 -0.04 -2.52
C TYR A 80 12.36 -0.33 -2.89
N TRP A 81 11.94 -0.03 -4.12
CA TRP A 81 10.57 -0.30 -4.58
C TRP A 81 10.26 -1.79 -4.68
N LEU A 82 11.22 -2.61 -5.12
CA LEU A 82 11.08 -4.06 -5.13
C LEU A 82 10.97 -4.63 -3.70
N PHE A 83 11.72 -4.07 -2.76
CA PHE A 83 11.62 -4.43 -1.35
C PHE A 83 10.25 -4.06 -0.79
N LEU A 84 9.77 -2.83 -1.00
CA LEU A 84 8.47 -2.40 -0.52
C LEU A 84 7.33 -3.25 -1.05
N GLY A 85 7.32 -3.57 -2.36
CA GLY A 85 6.29 -4.43 -2.94
C GLY A 85 6.27 -5.83 -2.32
N ARG A 86 7.44 -6.43 -2.07
CA ARG A 86 7.52 -7.72 -1.35
C ARG A 86 7.03 -7.60 0.09
N SER A 87 7.46 -6.58 0.81
CA SER A 87 7.06 -6.33 2.20
C SER A 87 5.56 -6.14 2.33
N LEU A 88 4.94 -5.35 1.44
CA LEU A 88 3.51 -5.10 1.44
C LEU A 88 2.70 -6.37 1.17
N LYS A 89 3.12 -7.17 0.18
CA LYS A 89 2.50 -8.47 -0.12
C LYS A 89 2.59 -9.44 1.07
N ASN A 90 3.73 -9.46 1.75
CA ASN A 90 3.93 -10.32 2.91
C ASN A 90 3.05 -9.89 4.09
N LYS A 91 2.91 -8.59 4.36
CA LYS A 91 2.02 -8.06 5.42
C LYS A 91 0.57 -8.52 5.21
N GLN A 92 0.08 -8.51 3.97
CA GLN A 92 -1.29 -8.91 3.65
C GLN A 92 -1.54 -10.41 3.58
N GLY A 93 -0.48 -11.22 3.37
CA GLY A 93 -0.57 -12.68 3.43
C GLY A 93 -0.29 -13.27 4.82
N ALA A 94 0.11 -12.44 5.79
CA ALA A 94 0.49 -12.90 7.13
C ALA A 94 -0.68 -13.05 8.11
N ASP A 95 -1.92 -12.77 7.68
CA ASP A 95 -3.12 -12.91 8.52
C ASP A 95 -3.75 -14.32 8.46
N GLU A 96 -3.08 -15.28 7.82
CA GLU A 96 -3.39 -16.70 8.03
C GLU A 96 -2.76 -17.13 9.37
N PRO A 97 -3.55 -17.44 10.42
CA PRO A 97 -2.97 -18.00 11.63
C PRO A 97 -2.28 -19.32 11.25
N ALA A 98 -0.97 -19.39 11.51
CA ALA A 98 -0.22 -20.62 11.32
C ALA A 98 -0.96 -21.78 12.02
N PRO A 99 -1.28 -22.89 11.33
CA PRO A 99 -1.95 -24.02 11.95
C PRO A 99 -0.94 -24.71 12.86
N GLY A 100 -0.90 -24.33 14.14
CA GLY A 100 0.16 -24.84 15.01
C GLY A 100 0.11 -24.50 16.50
N GLN A 101 -0.97 -23.92 17.03
CA GLN A 101 -1.12 -23.78 18.49
C GLN A 101 -2.45 -24.35 18.98
N GLN A 102 -2.63 -25.64 18.71
CA GLN A 102 -3.41 -26.52 19.57
C GLN A 102 -2.42 -27.27 20.48
N GLU A 103 -2.75 -27.31 21.77
CA GLU A 103 -2.17 -28.15 22.83
C GLU A 103 -0.86 -27.67 23.47
N ARG A 104 -0.98 -27.17 24.71
CA ARG A 104 -0.54 -27.96 25.88
C ARG A 104 -1.07 -27.38 27.20
N SER A 105 -1.93 -28.21 27.80
CA SER A 105 -2.21 -28.43 29.24
C SER A 105 -2.71 -27.27 30.11
#